data_AF-A0A7Y2T8C9-F1
#
_entry.id   AF-A0A7Y2T8C9-F1
#
_cell.length_a   1.000
_cell.length_b   1.000
_cell.length_c   1.000
_cell.angle_alpha   90.00
_cell.angle_beta   90.00
_cell.angle_gamma   90.00
#
_symmetry.space_group_name_H-M   'P 1'
#
loop_
_entity.id
_entity.type
_entity.pdbx_description
1 polymer ?
#
loop_
_entity_poly.entity_id
_entity_poly.type
_entity_poly.pdbx_seq_one_letter_code
_entity_poly.pdbx_strand_id
1 'polypeptide(L)'
;MNNTIKLACAALLTCTLTTSATYAGKCASTCAESKLKVATTAGDASQQSVVAIAAGNKNFSTLVAAVKAAGLVDALNGDGPFTIFAPTNEAFAKLPAGTVESLLKPENKDKLVEILTYHVVAGKVDGATAVTLEEATALNKQKLKIQFRDAALYVNSSKVVATDIAASNGVIHVVDQVILPQQMSPATPDSRCRMIMMNAIEVGVRMFNSGHVTECSKIYEMAVLAVAEIKPNQLSKDQLSMLNDALTTVSKEKSARKNAWTLRHAMDAALVSFE
;
A
#
# COMPACT_ATOMS: atom_id res chain seq x y z
N MET A 1 56.58 22.37 35.90
CA MET A 1 55.97 21.14 36.46
C MET A 1 56.10 20.09 35.35
N ASN A 2 57.23 19.37 35.24
CA ASN A 2 57.58 18.09 35.93
C ASN A 2 56.40 17.09 35.89
N ASN A 3 56.48 15.82 35.51
CA ASN A 3 57.53 14.86 35.07
C ASN A 3 56.73 13.64 34.49
N THR A 4 56.95 13.09 33.28
CA THR A 4 57.86 12.00 32.84
C THR A 4 57.67 10.57 33.42
N ILE A 5 57.75 9.56 32.50
CA ILE A 5 58.33 8.17 32.61
C ILE A 5 57.37 7.03 33.12
N LYS A 6 57.25 5.77 32.65
CA LYS A 6 57.94 4.73 31.79
C LYS A 6 56.89 3.64 31.45
N LEU A 7 56.74 3.06 30.26
CA LEU A 7 57.43 1.93 29.58
C LEU A 7 57.53 0.53 30.27
N ALA A 8 56.92 -0.46 29.59
CA ALA A 8 57.26 -1.90 29.41
C ALA A 8 57.03 -2.96 30.51
N CYS A 9 56.30 -4.05 30.18
CA CYS A 9 56.85 -5.42 30.17
C CYS A 9 55.91 -6.43 29.47
N ALA A 10 56.49 -7.36 28.71
CA ALA A 10 55.86 -8.43 27.96
C ALA A 10 55.83 -9.76 28.75
N ALA A 11 54.86 -10.63 28.48
CA ALA A 11 55.04 -12.09 28.63
C ALA A 11 54.01 -12.85 27.78
N LEU A 12 54.54 -13.63 26.85
CA LEU A 12 53.88 -14.69 26.08
C LEU A 12 53.48 -15.86 26.99
N LEU A 13 52.39 -16.56 26.66
CA LEU A 13 52.42 -18.03 26.62
C LEU A 13 51.23 -18.60 25.83
N THR A 14 51.54 -19.22 24.69
CA THR A 14 50.68 -20.12 23.93
C THR A 14 50.60 -21.48 24.62
N CYS A 15 49.42 -22.11 24.70
CA CYS A 15 49.27 -23.50 25.11
C CYS A 15 48.43 -24.28 24.08
N THR A 16 49.09 -25.24 23.42
CA THR A 16 48.53 -26.14 22.41
C THR A 16 48.45 -27.57 22.95
N LEU A 17 47.37 -28.26 22.56
CA LEU A 17 47.23 -29.68 22.23
C LEU A 17 47.26 -30.77 23.34
N THR A 18 46.14 -31.51 23.35
CA THR A 18 45.97 -33.00 23.31
C THR A 18 46.05 -33.90 24.55
N THR A 19 45.02 -34.78 24.56
CA THR A 19 44.96 -36.22 24.90
C THR A 19 44.65 -36.73 26.33
N SER A 20 43.46 -37.38 26.38
CA SER A 20 43.11 -38.69 26.97
C SER A 20 43.18 -38.93 28.48
N ALA A 21 42.04 -39.32 29.06
CA ALA A 21 41.98 -40.28 30.15
C ALA A 21 40.62 -41.02 30.16
N THR A 22 40.69 -42.34 30.03
CA THR A 22 39.63 -43.33 30.27
C THR A 22 39.60 -43.70 31.75
N TYR A 23 38.42 -43.81 32.36
CA TYR A 23 38.17 -44.77 33.46
C TYR A 23 36.68 -45.10 33.56
N ALA A 24 36.38 -46.36 33.81
CA ALA A 24 35.05 -46.97 33.75
C ALA A 24 34.56 -47.45 35.13
N GLY A 25 33.22 -47.50 35.28
CA GLY A 25 32.49 -48.30 36.27
C GLY A 25 32.03 -47.55 37.53
N LYS A 26 30.85 -47.75 38.12
CA LYS A 26 29.62 -48.52 37.84
C LYS A 26 28.72 -48.23 39.08
N CYS A 27 27.45 -47.87 38.92
CA CYS A 27 26.39 -48.19 39.90
C CYS A 27 25.01 -47.89 39.30
N ALA A 28 24.14 -48.90 39.40
CA ALA A 28 22.78 -48.95 38.89
C ALA A 28 21.81 -48.13 39.75
N SER A 29 20.72 -47.65 39.15
CA SER A 29 19.32 -47.94 39.56
C SER A 29 18.36 -46.92 38.96
N THR A 30 17.49 -47.39 38.06
CA THR A 30 16.07 -47.04 37.89
C THR A 30 15.61 -45.59 38.10
N CYS A 31 15.00 -44.97 37.07
CA CYS A 31 13.61 -44.48 37.08
C CYS A 31 13.21 -43.86 35.72
N ALA A 32 12.25 -44.51 35.06
CA ALA A 32 11.20 -44.04 34.16
C ALA A 32 11.41 -42.82 33.24
N GLU A 33 11.30 -43.07 31.93
CA GLU A 33 10.94 -42.10 30.90
C GLU A 33 9.56 -41.48 31.20
N SER A 34 9.54 -40.24 31.70
CA SER A 34 8.36 -39.40 31.54
C SER A 34 8.45 -38.74 30.16
N LYS A 35 7.51 -39.09 29.26
CA LYS A 35 7.32 -38.38 27.99
C LYS A 35 6.89 -36.95 28.28
N LEU A 36 7.84 -36.05 28.49
CA LEU A 36 7.58 -34.63 28.36
C LEU A 36 7.69 -34.29 26.88
N LYS A 37 6.53 -34.19 26.21
CA LYS A 37 6.42 -33.46 24.95
C LYS A 37 6.82 -32.02 25.23
N VAL A 38 8.10 -31.72 25.05
CA VAL A 38 8.57 -30.35 24.92
C VAL A 38 7.99 -29.85 23.60
N ALA A 39 6.85 -29.16 23.69
CA ALA A 39 6.33 -28.37 22.59
C ALA A 39 7.25 -27.16 22.44
N THR A 40 8.40 -27.38 21.81
CA THR A 40 9.18 -26.32 21.18
C THR A 40 8.37 -25.87 19.98
N THR A 41 7.44 -24.93 20.16
CA THR A 41 7.00 -24.07 19.05
C THR A 41 7.95 -22.90 18.95
N ALA A 42 9.22 -23.21 18.63
CA ALA A 42 9.98 -22.34 17.76
C ALA A 42 9.43 -22.60 16.36
N GLY A 43 8.30 -21.95 16.06
CA GLY A 43 7.74 -21.94 14.73
C GLY A 43 8.76 -21.28 13.83
N ASP A 44 9.37 -22.11 12.98
CA ASP A 44 10.15 -21.73 11.84
C ASP A 44 9.45 -20.59 11.08
N ALA A 45 9.95 -19.37 11.24
CA ALA A 45 9.39 -18.18 10.60
C ALA A 45 9.45 -18.25 9.06
N SER A 46 10.12 -19.27 8.49
CA SER A 46 10.20 -19.47 7.05
C SER A 46 9.02 -20.24 6.43
N GLN A 47 8.11 -20.81 7.23
CA GLN A 47 6.99 -21.65 6.76
C GLN A 47 5.61 -20.98 6.86
N GLN A 48 5.55 -19.72 7.31
CA GLN A 48 4.29 -19.00 7.51
C GLN A 48 3.96 -18.12 6.29
N SER A 49 2.72 -18.17 5.81
CA SER A 49 2.25 -17.29 4.73
C SER A 49 2.22 -15.83 5.18
N VAL A 50 2.25 -14.89 4.23
CA VAL A 50 2.21 -13.46 4.54
C VAL A 50 1.02 -13.10 5.45
N VAL A 51 -0.15 -13.71 5.19
CA VAL A 51 -1.35 -13.49 6.02
C VAL A 51 -1.17 -14.03 7.44
N ALA A 52 -0.49 -15.18 7.61
CA ALA A 52 -0.22 -15.76 8.92
C ALA A 52 0.78 -14.92 9.73
N ILE A 53 1.83 -14.40 9.10
CA ILE A 53 2.81 -13.49 9.73
C ILE A 53 2.11 -12.19 10.15
N ALA A 54 1.27 -11.62 9.29
CA ALA A 54 0.50 -10.42 9.61
C ALA A 54 -0.51 -10.66 10.74
N ALA A 55 -1.17 -11.82 10.76
CA ALA A 55 -2.11 -12.18 11.83
C ALA A 55 -1.43 -12.44 13.19
N GLY A 56 -0.18 -12.90 13.18
CA GLY A 56 0.62 -13.10 14.39
C GLY A 56 1.09 -11.80 15.05
N ASN A 57 1.03 -10.67 14.35
CA ASN A 57 1.53 -9.39 14.83
C ASN A 57 0.39 -8.37 15.05
N LYS A 58 0.28 -7.88 16.28
CA LYS A 58 -0.75 -6.89 16.67
C LYS A 58 -0.68 -5.60 15.86
N ASN A 59 0.49 -5.23 15.33
CA ASN A 59 0.69 -4.00 14.57
C ASN A 59 0.07 -4.03 13.16
N PHE A 60 -0.39 -5.19 12.67
CA PHE A 60 -1.03 -5.35 11.36
C PHE A 60 -2.50 -5.75 11.47
N SER A 61 -3.11 -5.67 12.66
CA SER A 61 -4.50 -6.09 12.87
C SER A 61 -5.50 -5.37 11.95
N THR A 62 -5.30 -4.08 11.68
CA THR A 62 -6.15 -3.29 10.78
C THR A 62 -6.01 -3.74 9.32
N LEU A 63 -4.79 -4.09 8.89
CA LEU A 63 -4.53 -4.62 7.56
C LEU A 63 -5.22 -5.98 7.37
N VAL A 64 -5.11 -6.89 8.36
CA VAL A 64 -5.77 -8.20 8.30
C VAL A 64 -7.29 -8.07 8.23
N ALA A 65 -7.87 -7.11 8.97
CA ALA A 65 -9.30 -6.82 8.88
C ALA A 65 -9.70 -6.30 7.49
N ALA A 66 -8.92 -5.39 6.91
CA ALA A 66 -9.13 -4.85 5.57
C ALA A 66 -9.04 -5.94 4.48
N VAL A 67 -8.04 -6.81 4.54
CA VAL A 67 -7.85 -7.93 3.58
C VAL A 67 -9.02 -8.92 3.66
N LYS A 68 -9.52 -9.21 4.87
CA LYS A 68 -10.71 -10.04 5.07
C LYS A 68 -11.97 -9.39 4.50
N ALA A 69 -12.17 -8.09 4.74
CA ALA A 69 -13.32 -7.34 4.20
C ALA A 69 -13.28 -7.26 2.66
N ALA A 70 -12.09 -7.13 2.08
CA ALA A 70 -11.87 -7.11 0.64
C ALA A 70 -12.01 -8.49 -0.02
N GLY A 71 -11.85 -9.58 0.73
CA GLY A 71 -11.87 -10.94 0.19
C GLY A 71 -10.59 -11.31 -0.56
N LEU A 72 -9.45 -10.69 -0.23
CA LEU A 72 -8.17 -10.93 -0.89
C LEU A 72 -7.31 -12.01 -0.22
N VAL A 73 -7.82 -12.66 0.84
CA VAL A 73 -7.08 -13.68 1.60
C VAL A 73 -6.59 -14.80 0.70
N ASP A 74 -7.43 -15.29 -0.20
CA ASP A 74 -7.08 -16.40 -1.09
C ASP A 74 -6.05 -15.98 -2.15
N ALA A 75 -6.18 -14.76 -2.68
CA ALA A 75 -5.24 -14.20 -3.64
C ALA A 75 -3.83 -14.00 -3.03
N LEU A 76 -3.77 -13.57 -1.76
CA LEU A 76 -2.51 -13.36 -1.03
C LEU A 76 -1.93 -14.66 -0.43
N ASN A 77 -2.66 -15.77 -0.50
CA ASN A 77 -2.17 -17.10 -0.12
C ASN A 77 -1.69 -17.93 -1.33
N GLY A 78 -1.76 -17.41 -2.55
CA GLY A 78 -1.31 -18.13 -3.75
C GLY A 78 0.21 -18.38 -3.77
N ASP A 79 0.62 -19.34 -4.62
CA ASP A 79 2.00 -19.86 -4.72
C ASP A 79 3.03 -18.94 -5.42
N GLY A 80 2.70 -17.67 -5.65
CA GLY A 80 3.61 -16.72 -6.30
C GLY A 80 4.52 -16.01 -5.29
N PRO A 81 5.72 -15.55 -5.71
CA PRO A 81 6.45 -14.59 -4.91
C PRO A 81 5.71 -13.24 -4.94
N PHE A 82 5.18 -12.82 -3.80
CA PHE A 82 4.55 -11.52 -3.62
C PHE A 82 5.41 -10.61 -2.75
N THR A 83 5.59 -9.37 -3.18
CA THR A 83 6.16 -8.33 -2.33
C THR A 83 5.04 -7.46 -1.80
N ILE A 84 4.85 -7.44 -0.49
CA ILE A 84 3.74 -6.74 0.16
C ILE A 84 4.27 -5.58 0.99
N PHE A 85 3.83 -4.38 0.68
CA PHE A 85 4.06 -3.19 1.49
C PHE A 85 2.99 -3.11 2.57
N ALA A 86 3.32 -3.56 3.79
CA ALA A 86 2.38 -3.65 4.90
C ALA A 86 2.41 -2.38 5.77
N PRO A 87 1.37 -1.53 5.74
CA PRO A 87 1.25 -0.41 6.66
C PRO A 87 0.97 -0.90 8.08
N THR A 88 1.61 -0.26 9.07
CA THR A 88 1.31 -0.50 10.49
C THR A 88 -0.02 0.14 10.90
N ASN A 89 -0.56 -0.24 12.05
CA ASN A 89 -1.74 0.43 12.62
C ASN A 89 -1.51 1.95 12.81
N GLU A 90 -0.27 2.37 13.10
CA GLU A 90 0.09 3.80 13.18
C GLU A 90 -0.01 4.49 11.81
N ALA A 91 0.35 3.81 10.73
CA ALA A 91 0.18 4.31 9.38
C ALA A 91 -1.29 4.58 9.03
N PHE A 92 -2.20 3.70 9.48
CA PHE A 92 -3.64 3.93 9.35
C PHE A 92 -4.14 5.07 10.24
N ALA A 93 -3.57 5.26 11.43
CA ALA A 93 -3.91 6.35 12.33
C ALA A 93 -3.47 7.73 11.83
N LYS A 94 -2.45 7.80 10.95
CA LYS A 94 -2.03 9.04 10.28
C LYS A 94 -3.02 9.53 9.22
N LEU A 95 -3.95 8.67 8.77
CA LEU A 95 -4.99 9.09 7.83
C LEU A 95 -6.04 9.95 8.56
N PRO A 96 -6.69 10.91 7.86
CA PRO A 96 -7.75 11.71 8.44
C PRO A 96 -8.86 10.82 9.01
N ALA A 97 -9.36 11.18 10.20
CA ALA A 97 -10.44 10.47 10.87
C ALA A 97 -11.66 10.32 9.92
N GLY A 98 -12.25 9.13 9.87
CA GLY A 98 -13.35 8.78 8.96
C GLY A 98 -12.91 8.21 7.60
N THR A 99 -11.64 8.33 7.20
CA THR A 99 -11.16 7.74 5.92
C THR A 99 -11.19 6.22 5.98
N VAL A 100 -10.64 5.61 7.03
CA VAL A 100 -10.59 4.16 7.20
C VAL A 100 -12.01 3.59 7.35
N GLU A 101 -12.86 4.24 8.14
CA GLU A 101 -14.26 3.85 8.31
C GLU A 101 -15.03 3.89 6.99
N SER A 102 -14.82 4.93 6.19
CA SER A 102 -15.40 5.04 4.85
C SER A 102 -14.90 3.92 3.93
N LEU A 103 -13.61 3.61 3.95
CA LEU A 103 -13.01 2.54 3.14
C LEU A 103 -13.48 1.13 3.56
N LEU A 104 -13.83 0.93 4.82
CA LEU A 104 -14.36 -0.35 5.33
C LEU A 104 -15.85 -0.53 5.08
N LYS A 105 -16.58 0.49 4.58
CA LYS A 105 -17.98 0.33 4.20
C LYS A 105 -18.11 -0.62 3.01
N PRO A 106 -19.17 -1.46 2.97
CA PRO A 106 -19.40 -2.38 1.86
C PRO A 106 -19.57 -1.65 0.52
N GLU A 107 -20.09 -0.43 0.54
CA GLU A 107 -20.22 0.45 -0.63
C GLU A 107 -18.88 0.86 -1.25
N ASN A 108 -17.78 0.82 -0.48
CA ASN A 108 -16.44 1.19 -0.94
C ASN A 108 -15.52 -0.03 -1.07
N LYS A 109 -16.06 -1.25 -1.11
CA LYS A 109 -15.28 -2.49 -1.22
C LYS A 109 -14.36 -2.48 -2.43
N ASP A 110 -14.83 -1.98 -3.58
CA ASP A 110 -14.03 -1.91 -4.80
C ASP A 110 -12.80 -1.01 -4.62
N LYS A 111 -12.97 0.13 -3.92
CA LYS A 111 -11.86 1.03 -3.58
C LYS A 111 -10.88 0.37 -2.61
N LEU A 112 -11.38 -0.40 -1.65
CA LEU A 112 -10.54 -1.14 -0.71
C LEU A 112 -9.70 -2.20 -1.43
N VAL A 113 -10.30 -2.93 -2.37
CA VAL A 113 -9.58 -3.90 -3.22
C VAL A 113 -8.50 -3.19 -4.04
N GLU A 114 -8.81 -2.04 -4.65
CA GLU A 114 -7.84 -1.28 -5.43
C GLU A 114 -6.65 -0.78 -4.57
N ILE A 115 -6.90 -0.28 -3.36
CA ILE A 115 -5.84 0.15 -2.45
C ILE A 115 -4.98 -1.03 -2.00
N LEU A 116 -5.60 -2.15 -1.62
CA LEU A 116 -4.86 -3.32 -1.16
C LEU A 116 -4.03 -3.95 -2.29
N THR A 117 -4.57 -4.02 -3.50
CA THR A 117 -3.83 -4.49 -4.68
C THR A 117 -2.71 -3.53 -5.10
N TYR A 118 -2.77 -2.25 -4.75
CA TYR A 118 -1.67 -1.31 -4.94
C TYR A 118 -0.49 -1.56 -4.00
N HIS A 119 -0.73 -2.10 -2.81
CA HIS A 119 0.32 -2.46 -1.85
C HIS A 119 1.00 -3.79 -2.18
N VAL A 120 0.50 -4.53 -3.17
CA VAL A 120 0.99 -5.85 -3.56
C VAL A 120 1.69 -5.74 -4.90
N VAL A 121 2.94 -6.16 -4.96
CA VAL A 121 3.72 -6.27 -6.20
C VAL A 121 3.90 -7.75 -6.52
N ALA A 122 3.59 -8.12 -7.77
CA ALA A 122 3.89 -9.45 -8.27
C ALA A 122 5.39 -9.56 -8.55
N GLY A 123 6.06 -10.53 -7.94
CA GLY A 123 7.50 -10.71 -8.02
C GLY A 123 8.20 -10.46 -6.68
N LYS A 124 9.43 -10.97 -6.59
CA LYS A 124 10.29 -10.80 -5.43
C LYS A 124 11.14 -9.53 -5.60
N VAL A 125 10.82 -8.50 -4.83
CA VAL A 125 11.58 -7.25 -4.78
C VAL A 125 12.18 -7.14 -3.39
N ASP A 126 13.42 -7.61 -3.25
CA ASP A 126 14.19 -7.46 -2.02
C ASP A 126 14.68 -6.01 -1.88
N GLY A 127 15.02 -5.57 -0.68
CA GLY A 127 15.51 -4.22 -0.38
C GLY A 127 16.72 -3.83 -1.23
N ALA A 128 17.65 -4.76 -1.47
CA ALA A 128 18.80 -4.54 -2.34
C ALA A 128 18.41 -4.28 -3.81
N THR A 129 17.41 -5.01 -4.32
CA THR A 129 16.87 -4.82 -5.67
C THR A 129 16.03 -3.55 -5.76
N ALA A 130 15.27 -3.23 -4.70
CA ALA A 130 14.46 -2.03 -4.60
C ALA A 130 15.29 -0.74 -4.70
N VAL A 131 16.52 -0.73 -4.17
CA VAL A 131 17.44 0.42 -4.28
C VAL A 131 17.85 0.69 -5.73
N THR A 132 17.92 -0.35 -6.56
CA THR A 132 18.29 -0.23 -7.99
C THR A 132 17.09 -0.04 -8.92
N LEU A 133 15.87 -0.28 -8.42
CA LEU A 133 14.63 -0.11 -9.16
C LEU A 133 14.08 1.29 -8.95
N GLU A 134 13.79 2.00 -10.05
CA GLU A 134 13.11 3.31 -9.98
C GLU A 134 11.58 3.16 -9.94
N GLU A 135 11.07 2.06 -10.51
CA GLU A 135 9.64 1.77 -10.61
C GLU A 135 9.35 0.28 -10.43
N ALA A 136 8.22 -0.04 -9.78
CA ALA A 136 7.66 -1.38 -9.71
C ALA A 136 6.18 -1.37 -10.14
N THR A 137 5.71 -2.45 -10.76
CA THR A 137 4.30 -2.58 -11.15
C THR A 137 3.52 -3.31 -10.06
N ALA A 138 2.53 -2.65 -9.48
CA ALA A 138 1.62 -3.25 -8.51
C ALA A 138 0.58 -4.16 -9.18
N LEU A 139 -0.12 -4.97 -8.40
CA LEU A 139 -1.12 -5.92 -8.89
C LEU A 139 -2.32 -5.22 -9.55
N ASN A 140 -2.59 -3.98 -9.16
CA ASN A 140 -3.57 -3.10 -9.81
C ASN A 140 -3.10 -2.50 -11.14
N LYS A 141 -1.95 -2.96 -11.68
CA LYS A 141 -1.29 -2.48 -12.91
C LYS A 141 -0.74 -1.05 -12.85
N GLN A 142 -0.85 -0.37 -11.71
CA GLN A 142 -0.27 0.96 -11.53
C GLN A 142 1.21 0.87 -11.15
N LYS A 143 1.94 1.94 -11.43
CA LYS A 143 3.36 2.05 -11.11
C LYS A 143 3.55 2.61 -9.69
N LEU A 144 4.42 1.95 -8.93
CA LEU A 144 4.97 2.40 -7.66
C LEU A 144 6.34 3.00 -7.95
N LYS A 145 6.53 4.26 -7.59
CA LYS A 145 7.84 4.90 -7.66
C LYS A 145 8.67 4.48 -6.47
N ILE A 146 9.86 3.92 -6.69
CA ILE A 146 10.76 3.53 -5.61
C ILE A 146 11.95 4.50 -5.64
N GLN A 147 12.28 5.05 -4.47
CA GLN A 147 13.37 6.01 -4.33
C GLN A 147 14.19 5.69 -3.09
N PHE A 148 15.51 5.65 -3.24
CA PHE A 148 16.41 5.57 -2.11
C PHE A 148 17.03 6.95 -1.86
N ARG A 149 16.71 7.58 -0.74
CA ARG A 149 17.26 8.89 -0.32
C ARG A 149 17.48 8.93 1.18
N ASP A 150 18.49 9.68 1.63
CA ASP A 150 18.80 9.86 3.06
C ASP A 150 18.95 8.54 3.84
N ALA A 151 19.57 7.54 3.21
CA ALA A 151 19.72 6.17 3.74
C ALA A 151 18.40 5.46 4.08
N ALA A 152 17.28 5.89 3.49
CA ALA A 152 15.97 5.27 3.65
C ALA A 152 15.33 4.97 2.28
N LEU A 153 14.62 3.84 2.22
CA LEU A 153 13.82 3.46 1.07
C LEU A 153 12.45 4.14 1.17
N TYR A 154 12.03 4.79 0.10
CA TYR A 154 10.73 5.41 -0.06
C TYR A 154 9.98 4.73 -1.19
N VAL A 155 8.72 4.39 -0.94
CA VAL A 155 7.79 3.93 -1.97
C VAL A 155 6.75 5.04 -2.13
N ASN A 156 6.80 5.69 -3.28
CA ASN A 156 6.06 6.90 -3.61
C ASN A 156 6.39 8.02 -2.60
N SER A 157 5.51 8.26 -1.62
CA SER A 157 5.73 9.24 -0.53
C SER A 157 5.88 8.58 0.85
N SER A 158 5.76 7.26 0.93
CA SER A 158 5.76 6.49 2.18
C SER A 158 7.15 5.96 2.48
N LYS A 159 7.59 6.07 3.73
CA LYS A 159 8.90 5.59 4.17
C LYS A 159 8.80 4.12 4.58
N VAL A 160 9.73 3.32 4.10
CA VAL A 160 9.87 1.92 4.53
C VAL A 160 10.66 1.90 5.85
N VAL A 161 10.04 1.34 6.89
CA VAL A 161 10.59 1.27 8.26
C VAL A 161 11.40 0.00 8.46
N ALA A 162 10.95 -1.11 7.89
CA ALA A 162 11.65 -2.39 7.92
C ALA A 162 11.52 -3.06 6.56
N THR A 163 12.61 -3.63 6.05
CA THR A 163 12.66 -4.35 4.79
C THR A 163 12.93 -5.83 5.01
N ASP A 164 12.69 -6.64 3.99
CA ASP A 164 13.22 -8.00 3.85
C ASP A 164 12.69 -9.00 4.90
N ILE A 165 11.45 -8.84 5.34
CA ILE A 165 10.80 -9.86 6.19
C ILE A 165 10.37 -11.01 5.28
N ALA A 166 11.08 -12.14 5.40
CA ALA A 166 10.79 -13.33 4.62
C ALA A 166 9.44 -13.95 5.01
N ALA A 167 8.65 -14.31 4.00
CA ALA A 167 7.41 -15.09 4.13
C ALA A 167 7.46 -16.28 3.17
N SER A 168 6.67 -17.32 3.42
CA SER A 168 6.68 -18.53 2.60
C SER A 168 6.33 -18.28 1.12
N ASN A 169 5.53 -17.24 0.85
CA ASN A 169 5.09 -16.82 -0.47
C ASN A 169 5.59 -15.41 -0.86
N GLY A 170 6.71 -14.95 -0.28
CA GLY A 170 7.36 -13.72 -0.74
C GLY A 170 8.04 -12.90 0.36
N VAL A 171 7.90 -11.57 0.28
CA VAL A 171 8.61 -10.61 1.13
C VAL A 171 7.67 -9.53 1.63
N ILE A 172 7.77 -9.18 2.91
CA ILE A 172 7.01 -8.10 3.52
C ILE A 172 7.95 -6.92 3.80
N HIS A 173 7.55 -5.74 3.34
CA HIS A 173 8.19 -4.47 3.67
C HIS A 173 7.22 -3.64 4.52
N VAL A 174 7.66 -3.20 5.68
CA VAL A 174 6.82 -2.42 6.61
C VAL A 174 6.90 -0.95 6.24
N VAL A 175 5.76 -0.32 6.01
CA VAL A 175 5.66 1.11 5.65
C VAL A 175 5.01 1.93 6.75
N ASP A 176 5.43 3.19 6.88
CA ASP A 176 4.96 4.10 7.93
C ASP A 176 3.68 4.88 7.55
N GLN A 177 3.24 4.76 6.29
CA GLN A 177 2.07 5.42 5.71
C GLN A 177 1.36 4.47 4.73
N VAL A 178 0.04 4.63 4.61
CA VAL A 178 -0.76 3.91 3.62
C VAL A 178 -0.49 4.50 2.23
N ILE A 179 -0.09 3.66 1.29
CA ILE A 179 0.19 4.06 -0.10
C ILE A 179 -1.15 4.16 -0.84
N LEU A 180 -1.59 5.37 -1.13
CA LEU A 180 -2.81 5.60 -1.90
C LEU A 180 -2.46 5.64 -3.39
N PRO A 181 -3.22 4.93 -4.25
CA PRO A 181 -3.07 5.05 -5.70
C PRO A 181 -3.32 6.51 -6.12
N GLN A 182 -2.63 6.96 -7.17
CA GLN A 182 -2.74 8.35 -7.66
C GLN A 182 -4.19 8.74 -7.93
N GLN A 183 -5.06 7.80 -8.27
CA GLN A 183 -6.48 8.06 -8.51
C GLN A 183 -7.31 8.36 -7.23
N MET A 184 -6.75 8.16 -6.03
CA MET A 184 -7.42 8.34 -4.72
C MET A 184 -6.65 9.25 -3.74
N SER A 185 -5.40 9.61 -4.03
CA SER A 185 -4.69 10.58 -3.21
C SER A 185 -5.22 12.00 -3.49
N PRO A 186 -5.72 12.75 -2.49
CA PRO A 186 -6.18 14.13 -2.71
C PRO A 186 -5.05 15.10 -3.09
N ALA A 187 -3.78 14.64 -3.04
CA ALA A 187 -2.58 15.45 -3.30
C ALA A 187 -2.10 15.42 -4.76
N THR A 188 -2.54 14.46 -5.58
CA THR A 188 -2.33 14.51 -7.04
C THR A 188 -3.47 15.30 -7.66
N PRO A 189 -3.22 16.37 -8.41
CA PRO A 189 -4.35 17.25 -8.74
C PRO A 189 -5.20 16.76 -9.94
N ASP A 190 -4.75 15.73 -10.64
CA ASP A 190 -5.53 14.79 -11.47
C ASP A 190 -6.73 14.19 -10.70
N SER A 191 -6.50 13.79 -9.46
CA SER A 191 -7.44 13.08 -8.58
C SER A 191 -8.54 13.99 -8.06
N ARG A 192 -8.25 15.29 -7.89
CA ARG A 192 -9.27 16.28 -7.51
C ARG A 192 -10.26 16.48 -8.63
N CYS A 193 -9.78 16.62 -9.87
CA CYS A 193 -10.63 16.72 -11.06
C CYS A 193 -11.46 15.45 -11.25
N ARG A 194 -10.84 14.28 -11.15
CA ARG A 194 -11.54 12.98 -11.20
C ARG A 194 -12.61 12.85 -10.12
N MET A 195 -12.31 13.22 -8.87
CA MET A 195 -13.27 13.12 -7.77
C MET A 195 -14.47 14.05 -7.95
N ILE A 196 -14.26 15.27 -8.44
CA ILE A 196 -15.35 16.21 -8.75
C ILE A 196 -16.24 15.62 -9.85
N MET A 197 -15.65 15.12 -10.94
CA MET A 197 -16.40 14.52 -12.04
C MET A 197 -17.18 13.28 -11.58
N MET A 198 -16.54 12.37 -10.85
CA MET A 198 -17.18 11.13 -10.36
C MET A 198 -18.33 11.41 -9.39
N ASN A 199 -18.15 12.32 -8.44
CA ASN A 199 -19.21 12.68 -7.50
C ASN A 199 -20.37 13.38 -8.22
N ALA A 200 -20.07 14.28 -9.16
CA ALA A 200 -21.10 14.93 -9.97
C ALA A 200 -21.90 13.90 -10.76
N ILE A 201 -21.22 12.95 -11.40
CA ILE A 201 -21.78 11.80 -12.14
C ILE A 201 -22.74 10.99 -11.27
N GLU A 202 -22.34 10.64 -10.04
CA GLU A 202 -23.16 9.84 -9.14
C GLU A 202 -24.44 10.58 -8.72
N VAL A 203 -24.30 11.83 -8.27
CA VAL A 203 -25.43 12.67 -7.85
C VAL A 203 -26.34 12.98 -9.04
N GLY A 204 -25.76 13.33 -10.18
CA GLY A 204 -26.48 13.71 -11.38
C GLY A 204 -27.30 12.57 -11.98
N VAL A 205 -26.80 11.32 -11.96
CA VAL A 205 -27.58 10.15 -12.43
C VAL A 205 -28.82 9.94 -11.57
N ARG A 206 -28.69 10.06 -10.25
CA ARG A 206 -29.85 9.96 -9.33
C ARG A 206 -30.88 11.05 -9.64
N MET A 207 -30.42 12.29 -9.78
CA MET A 207 -31.29 13.44 -10.09
C MET A 207 -31.99 13.28 -11.44
N PHE A 208 -31.27 12.85 -12.47
CA PHE A 208 -31.83 12.62 -13.80
C PHE A 208 -32.91 11.53 -13.78
N ASN A 209 -32.65 10.41 -13.11
CA ASN A 209 -33.60 9.31 -12.99
C ASN A 209 -34.84 9.67 -12.15
N SER A 210 -34.70 10.59 -11.20
CA SER A 210 -35.81 11.14 -10.42
C SER A 210 -36.64 12.22 -11.15
N GLY A 211 -36.30 12.56 -12.40
CA GLY A 211 -36.99 13.58 -13.19
C GLY A 211 -36.48 15.01 -13.01
N HIS A 212 -35.53 15.24 -12.10
CA HIS A 212 -34.85 16.52 -11.85
C HIS A 212 -33.73 16.78 -12.88
N VAL A 213 -34.11 16.83 -14.15
CA VAL A 213 -33.16 16.93 -15.28
C VAL A 213 -32.47 18.29 -15.34
N THR A 214 -33.16 19.36 -14.95
CA THR A 214 -32.60 20.73 -14.93
C THR A 214 -31.53 20.87 -13.86
N GLU A 215 -31.79 20.33 -12.66
CA GLU A 215 -30.84 20.29 -11.55
C GLU A 215 -29.64 19.42 -11.90
N CYS A 216 -29.87 18.27 -12.55
CA CYS A 216 -28.80 17.40 -13.06
C CYS A 216 -27.87 18.16 -14.02
N SER A 217 -28.43 18.87 -15.02
CA SER A 217 -27.64 19.68 -15.97
C SER A 217 -26.78 20.71 -15.23
N LYS A 218 -27.36 21.44 -14.27
CA LYS A 218 -26.64 22.46 -13.49
C LYS A 218 -25.53 21.85 -12.63
N ILE A 219 -25.76 20.69 -12.02
CA ILE A 219 -24.73 19.98 -11.23
C ILE A 219 -23.55 19.62 -12.14
N TYR A 220 -23.82 19.11 -13.34
CA TYR A 220 -22.77 18.80 -14.30
C TYR A 220 -22.06 20.06 -14.81
N GLU A 221 -22.76 21.15 -15.09
CA GLU A 221 -22.15 22.42 -15.48
C GLU A 221 -21.22 22.96 -14.38
N MET A 222 -21.70 23.00 -13.13
CA MET A 222 -20.90 23.43 -11.98
C MET A 222 -19.67 22.56 -11.78
N ALA A 223 -19.79 21.25 -11.97
CA ALA A 223 -18.67 20.32 -11.85
C ALA A 223 -17.61 20.56 -12.93
N VAL A 224 -18.03 20.70 -14.20
CA VAL A 224 -17.10 20.94 -15.32
C VAL A 224 -16.41 22.30 -15.17
N LEU A 225 -17.14 23.34 -14.73
CA LEU A 225 -16.54 24.64 -14.43
C LEU A 225 -15.53 24.55 -13.27
N ALA A 226 -15.88 23.87 -12.18
CA ALA A 226 -14.98 23.66 -11.05
C ALA A 226 -13.71 22.90 -11.45
N VAL A 227 -13.82 21.94 -12.38
CA VAL A 227 -12.67 21.22 -12.93
C VAL A 227 -11.82 22.13 -13.81
N ALA A 228 -12.43 23.00 -14.63
CA ALA A 228 -11.72 23.95 -15.48
C ALA A 228 -10.98 25.04 -14.69
N GLU A 229 -11.47 25.41 -13.49
CA GLU A 229 -10.81 26.35 -12.59
C GLU A 229 -9.59 25.76 -11.86
N ILE A 230 -9.51 24.43 -11.73
CA ILE A 230 -8.32 23.77 -11.20
C ILE A 230 -7.21 23.92 -12.24
N LYS A 231 -6.10 24.59 -11.83
CA LYS A 231 -4.97 25.02 -12.69
C LYS A 231 -4.72 24.11 -13.91
N PRO A 232 -4.45 24.67 -15.11
CA PRO A 232 -4.33 23.93 -16.38
C PRO A 232 -3.17 22.91 -16.45
N ASN A 233 -2.33 22.84 -15.42
CA ASN A 233 -1.26 21.84 -15.31
C ASN A 233 -1.77 20.49 -14.77
N GLN A 234 -3.09 20.34 -14.58
CA GLN A 234 -3.72 19.23 -13.86
C GLN A 234 -4.66 18.38 -14.70
N LEU A 235 -4.97 18.84 -15.91
CA LEU A 235 -5.62 18.08 -16.96
C LEU A 235 -4.73 18.13 -18.18
N SER A 236 -4.76 17.08 -18.99
CA SER A 236 -4.14 17.12 -20.31
C SER A 236 -4.80 18.22 -21.15
N LYS A 237 -4.05 18.73 -22.13
CA LYS A 237 -4.57 19.73 -23.08
C LYS A 237 -5.82 19.21 -23.80
N ASP A 238 -5.86 17.90 -24.08
CA ASP A 238 -6.98 17.25 -24.76
C ASP A 238 -8.21 17.18 -23.85
N GLN A 239 -8.04 16.85 -22.57
CA GLN A 239 -9.13 16.84 -21.59
C GLN A 239 -9.73 18.24 -21.40
N LEU A 240 -8.89 19.28 -21.29
CA LEU A 240 -9.36 20.66 -21.19
C LEU A 240 -10.10 21.09 -22.47
N SER A 241 -9.62 20.69 -23.64
CA SER A 241 -10.32 20.98 -24.90
C SER A 241 -11.71 20.34 -24.92
N MET A 242 -11.80 19.04 -24.62
CA MET A 242 -13.08 18.31 -24.61
C MET A 242 -14.10 18.92 -23.65
N LEU A 243 -13.67 19.29 -22.44
CA LEU A 243 -14.55 19.92 -21.44
C LEU A 243 -15.00 21.32 -21.88
N ASN A 244 -14.11 22.14 -22.44
CA ASN A 244 -14.46 23.47 -22.95
C ASN A 244 -15.36 23.42 -24.19
N ASP A 245 -15.17 22.44 -25.08
CA ASP A 245 -16.04 22.20 -26.24
C ASP A 245 -17.45 21.79 -25.81
N ALA A 246 -17.54 20.97 -24.77
CA ALA A 246 -18.82 20.59 -24.16
C ALA A 246 -19.54 21.79 -23.53
N LEU A 247 -18.84 22.64 -22.76
CA LEU A 247 -19.41 23.88 -22.21
C LEU A 247 -19.89 24.82 -23.32
N THR A 248 -19.12 24.94 -24.41
CA THR A 248 -19.51 25.74 -25.57
C THR A 248 -20.76 25.19 -26.24
N THR A 249 -20.89 23.87 -26.33
CA THR A 249 -22.08 23.19 -26.89
C THR A 249 -23.32 23.43 -26.02
N VAL A 250 -23.18 23.27 -24.70
CA VAL A 250 -24.23 23.50 -23.70
C VAL A 250 -24.71 24.94 -23.71
N SER A 251 -23.80 25.92 -23.88
CA SER A 251 -24.16 27.33 -23.93
C SER A 251 -25.14 27.69 -25.06
N LYS A 252 -25.18 26.88 -26.12
CA LYS A 252 -26.02 27.08 -27.31
C LYS A 252 -27.31 26.23 -27.28
N GLU A 253 -27.38 25.24 -26.39
CA GLU A 253 -28.49 24.28 -26.34
C GLU A 253 -29.44 24.63 -25.19
N LYS A 254 -30.74 24.63 -25.49
CA LYS A 254 -31.81 25.02 -24.56
C LYS A 254 -32.35 23.84 -23.76
N SER A 255 -32.14 22.61 -24.25
CA SER A 255 -32.64 21.40 -23.60
C SER A 255 -31.71 20.94 -22.47
N ALA A 256 -32.19 21.07 -21.23
CA ALA A 256 -31.49 20.55 -20.05
C ALA A 256 -31.15 19.05 -20.16
N ARG A 257 -32.00 18.26 -20.83
CA ARG A 257 -31.75 16.83 -21.05
C ARG A 257 -30.55 16.58 -21.95
N LYS A 258 -30.46 17.32 -23.05
CA LYS A 258 -29.33 17.21 -23.98
C LYS A 258 -28.06 17.75 -23.31
N ASN A 259 -28.15 18.87 -22.62
CA ASN A 259 -27.02 19.44 -21.87
C ASN A 259 -26.46 18.44 -20.86
N ALA A 260 -27.34 17.78 -20.09
CA ALA A 260 -26.94 16.75 -19.14
C ALA A 260 -26.21 15.57 -19.82
N TRP A 261 -26.72 15.09 -20.97
CA TRP A 261 -26.06 14.03 -21.75
C TRP A 261 -24.71 14.45 -22.32
N THR A 262 -24.63 15.65 -22.89
CA THR A 262 -23.38 16.20 -23.47
C THR A 262 -22.30 16.33 -22.40
N LEU A 263 -22.63 16.93 -21.25
CA LEU A 263 -21.67 17.10 -20.16
C LEU A 263 -21.27 15.76 -19.55
N ARG A 264 -22.22 14.83 -19.43
CA ARG A 264 -21.95 13.48 -18.96
C ARG A 264 -20.93 12.79 -19.84
N HIS A 265 -21.16 12.80 -21.15
CA HIS A 265 -20.28 12.15 -22.11
C HIS A 265 -18.88 12.79 -22.12
N ALA A 266 -18.80 14.12 -22.01
CA ALA A 266 -17.53 14.82 -21.91
C ALA A 266 -16.75 14.46 -20.63
N MET A 267 -17.44 14.37 -19.48
CA MET A 267 -16.81 13.91 -18.23
C MET A 267 -16.38 12.45 -18.31
N ASP A 268 -17.21 11.54 -18.84
CA ASP A 268 -16.85 10.13 -19.01
C ASP A 268 -15.63 9.98 -19.94
N ALA A 269 -15.57 10.72 -21.05
CA ALA A 269 -14.43 10.72 -21.97
C ALA A 269 -13.15 11.27 -21.31
N ALA A 270 -13.27 12.37 -20.55
CA ALA A 270 -12.17 12.93 -19.78
C ALA A 270 -11.67 11.93 -18.73
N LEU A 271 -12.57 11.14 -18.14
CA LEU A 271 -12.27 10.15 -17.12
C LEU A 271 -11.53 8.92 -17.66
N VAL A 272 -11.91 8.41 -18.84
CA VAL A 272 -11.20 7.32 -19.53
C VAL A 272 -9.77 7.72 -19.87
N SER A 273 -9.52 9.01 -20.09
CA SER A 273 -8.18 9.51 -20.42
C SER A 273 -7.21 9.53 -19.21
N PHE A 274 -7.67 9.17 -18.01
CA PHE A 274 -6.82 9.00 -16.82
C PHE A 274 -6.32 7.55 -16.60
N GLU A 275 -6.78 6.58 -17.41
CA GLU A 275 -6.38 5.15 -17.34
C GLU A 275 -5.18 4.85 -18.25
#